data_AF-A0A3A5JBJ9-F1
#
_entry.id   AF-A0A3A5JBJ9-F1
#
_cell.length_a   1.000
_cell.length_b   1.000
_cell.length_c   1.000
_cell.angle_alpha   90.00
_cell.angle_beta   90.00
_cell.angle_gamma   90.00
#
_symmetry.space_group_name_H-M   'P 1'
#
loop_
_entity.id
_entity.type
_entity.pdbx_description
1 polymer ?
#
loop_
_entity_poly.entity_id
_entity_poly.type
_entity_poly.pdbx_seq_one_letter_code
_entity_poly.pdbx_strand_id
1 'polypeptide(L)'
;MLMLFGKIMSYPRFVSVLSIAAAGCLAAGCATSRSADSSHAGAPDDATQAMFDYLFANSASSDSVATKATYCVGLGTRPDLADPSPALVNALASEARTTVVPASQCQAGTQATDAAGQPAMIFHVDPVSQSGGNAYEYRAGYYEGNLGGGTGHYRVEFSHGAWHVSPIGAPVMS
;
A
#
# COMPACT_ATOMS: atom_id res chain seq x y z
N MET A 1 -16.22 50.99 -16.78
CA MET A 1 -17.57 50.41 -16.91
C MET A 1 -17.51 49.02 -16.30
N LEU A 2 -17.56 48.88 -14.97
CA LEU A 2 -18.76 48.51 -14.18
C LEU A 2 -19.58 47.43 -14.91
N MET A 3 -19.76 46.22 -14.38
CA MET A 3 -20.54 45.94 -13.18
C MET A 3 -20.09 44.68 -12.43
N LEU A 4 -20.01 44.82 -11.11
CA LEU A 4 -20.04 43.73 -10.11
C LEU A 4 -21.46 43.17 -10.00
N PHE A 5 -21.61 41.85 -9.91
CA PHE A 5 -22.80 41.23 -9.32
C PHE A 5 -22.40 40.12 -8.36
N GLY A 6 -22.55 40.43 -7.07
CA GLY A 6 -22.48 39.46 -5.99
C GLY A 6 -23.77 38.64 -5.88
N LYS A 7 -23.63 37.41 -5.41
CA LYS A 7 -24.77 36.60 -4.96
C LYS A 7 -24.35 35.88 -3.69
N ILE A 8 -24.77 36.45 -2.56
CA ILE A 8 -24.63 35.88 -1.23
C ILE A 8 -25.73 34.82 -1.11
N MET A 9 -25.36 33.55 -1.03
CA MET A 9 -26.29 32.45 -0.77
C MET A 9 -26.30 32.17 0.73
N SER A 10 -27.32 32.69 1.42
CA SER A 10 -27.67 32.33 2.79
C SER A 10 -28.33 30.96 2.82
N TYR A 11 -27.75 30.02 3.58
CA TYR A 11 -28.42 28.76 3.89
C TYR A 11 -29.00 28.79 5.31
N PRO A 12 -30.24 28.30 5.51
CA PRO A 12 -30.89 28.28 6.80
C PRO A 12 -30.29 27.22 7.75
N ARG A 13 -30.22 27.59 9.03
CA ARG A 13 -29.85 26.70 10.14
C ARG A 13 -31.05 25.79 10.47
N PHE A 14 -30.90 24.50 10.25
CA PHE A 14 -31.78 23.49 10.83
C PHE A 14 -31.24 23.07 12.19
N VAL A 15 -31.89 23.56 13.24
CA VAL A 15 -31.83 23.01 14.58
C VAL A 15 -32.93 21.94 14.67
N SER A 16 -32.57 20.71 14.98
CA SER A 16 -33.54 19.73 15.49
C SER A 16 -32.82 18.83 16.48
N VAL A 17 -33.13 19.12 17.74
CA VAL A 17 -32.82 18.32 18.92
C VAL A 17 -33.79 17.14 18.92
N LEU A 18 -33.27 15.92 19.02
CA LEU A 18 -34.05 14.81 19.53
C LEU A 18 -33.18 13.97 20.46
N SER A 19 -33.37 14.19 21.76
CA SER A 19 -32.87 13.33 22.82
C SER A 19 -33.83 12.15 22.98
N ILE A 20 -33.31 10.93 22.93
CA ILE A 20 -33.98 9.76 23.49
C ILE A 20 -32.97 9.04 24.38
N ALA A 21 -33.28 9.01 25.67
CA ALA A 21 -32.64 8.21 26.68
C ALA A 21 -33.13 6.75 26.56
N ALA A 22 -32.21 5.79 26.69
CA ALA A 22 -32.55 4.43 27.10
C ALA A 22 -31.38 3.84 27.87
N ALA A 23 -31.63 3.60 29.15
CA ALA A 23 -30.76 2.95 30.10
C ALA A 23 -30.84 1.43 29.96
N GLY A 24 -29.74 0.75 30.28
CA GLY A 24 -29.74 -0.62 30.79
C GLY A 24 -29.16 -1.67 29.86
N CYS A 25 -27.94 -2.14 30.16
CA CYS A 25 -27.72 -3.50 30.68
C CYS A 25 -26.23 -3.69 30.99
N LEU A 26 -25.95 -4.08 32.23
CA LEU A 26 -24.64 -4.50 32.71
C LEU A 26 -24.21 -5.76 31.97
N ALA A 27 -23.33 -5.62 30.98
CA ALA A 27 -22.59 -6.74 30.41
C ALA A 27 -21.29 -6.91 31.20
N ALA A 28 -21.28 -7.88 32.12
CA ALA A 28 -20.04 -8.47 32.60
C ALA A 28 -19.40 -9.24 31.43
N GLY A 29 -18.68 -8.51 30.58
CA GLY A 29 -17.85 -9.08 29.53
C GLY A 29 -16.58 -9.63 30.17
N CYS A 30 -16.40 -10.94 30.13
CA CYS A 30 -15.10 -11.55 30.30
C CYS A 30 -14.12 -10.85 29.35
N ALA A 31 -13.25 -10.01 29.89
CA ALA A 31 -12.06 -9.55 29.21
C ALA A 31 -11.14 -10.77 29.07
N THR A 32 -11.39 -11.59 28.07
CA THR A 32 -10.39 -12.51 27.56
C THR A 32 -9.31 -11.62 26.98
N SER A 33 -8.32 -11.30 27.81
CA SER A 33 -7.02 -10.81 27.37
C SER A 33 -6.48 -11.87 26.43
N ARG A 34 -6.81 -11.76 25.14
CA ARG A 34 -5.99 -12.34 24.09
C ARG A 34 -4.65 -11.68 24.27
N SER A 35 -3.73 -12.42 24.88
CA SER A 35 -2.31 -12.20 24.71
C SER A 35 -2.12 -11.92 23.23
N ALA A 36 -1.78 -10.67 22.91
CA ALA A 36 -1.21 -10.33 21.63
C ALA A 36 0.09 -11.13 21.59
N ASP A 37 -0.02 -12.33 21.04
CA ASP A 37 1.11 -13.10 20.60
C ASP A 37 1.84 -12.15 19.67
N SER A 38 3.03 -11.70 20.07
CA SER A 38 3.94 -10.90 19.25
C SER A 38 4.52 -11.77 18.12
N SER A 39 3.67 -12.61 17.51
CA SER A 39 3.86 -13.14 16.18
C SER A 39 3.86 -11.95 15.24
N HIS A 40 4.84 -11.88 14.34
CA HIS A 40 4.84 -11.03 13.16
C HIS A 40 3.40 -10.79 12.66
N ALA A 41 2.77 -9.69 13.08
CA ALA A 41 1.41 -9.36 12.67
C ALA A 41 1.58 -8.89 11.24
N GLY A 42 1.41 -9.82 10.29
CA GLY A 42 1.43 -9.51 8.87
C GLY A 42 0.58 -8.26 8.65
N ALA A 43 1.16 -7.27 7.98
CA ALA A 43 0.44 -6.04 7.72
C ALA A 43 -0.84 -6.37 6.91
N PRO A 44 -1.93 -5.63 7.14
CA PRO A 44 -3.18 -5.91 6.44
C PRO A 44 -3.00 -5.70 4.93
N ASP A 45 -3.81 -6.40 4.14
CA ASP A 45 -3.72 -6.40 2.67
C ASP A 45 -3.88 -4.97 2.10
N ASP A 46 -4.64 -4.09 2.75
CA ASP A 46 -4.86 -2.71 2.33
C ASP A 46 -3.65 -1.79 2.53
N ALA A 47 -2.94 -1.91 3.66
CA ALA A 47 -1.65 -1.24 3.87
C ALA A 47 -0.60 -1.72 2.86
N THR A 48 -0.59 -3.03 2.60
CA THR A 48 0.34 -3.64 1.65
C THR A 48 0.03 -3.21 0.21
N GLN A 49 -1.25 -3.13 -0.15
CA GLN A 49 -1.71 -2.56 -1.41
C GLN A 49 -1.25 -1.12 -1.57
N ALA A 50 -1.46 -0.26 -0.55
CA ALA A 50 -1.04 1.13 -0.60
C ALA A 50 0.49 1.29 -0.82
N MET A 51 1.30 0.39 -0.26
CA MET A 51 2.74 0.36 -0.51
C MET A 51 3.08 -0.01 -1.96
N PHE A 52 2.42 -1.01 -2.54
CA PHE A 52 2.60 -1.34 -3.96
C PHE A 52 2.15 -0.21 -4.88
N ASP A 53 0.99 0.40 -4.61
CA ASP A 53 0.49 1.55 -5.38
C ASP A 53 1.49 2.71 -5.36
N TYR A 54 2.07 3.00 -4.19
CA TYR A 54 3.15 3.97 -4.06
C TYR A 54 4.37 3.59 -4.92
N LEU A 55 4.82 2.32 -4.88
CA LEU A 55 5.93 1.87 -5.70
C LEU A 55 5.63 2.00 -7.20
N PHE A 56 4.44 1.61 -7.65
CA PHE A 56 4.03 1.74 -9.06
C PHE A 56 4.05 3.20 -9.52
N ALA A 57 3.53 4.11 -8.70
CA ALA A 57 3.49 5.53 -9.01
C ALA A 57 4.88 6.19 -9.04
N ASN A 58 5.80 5.77 -8.16
CA ASN A 58 7.11 6.42 -8.00
C ASN A 58 8.26 5.74 -8.76
N SER A 59 8.12 4.47 -9.14
CA SER A 59 9.10 3.79 -9.99
C SER A 59 8.91 4.14 -11.47
N ALA A 60 7.69 4.48 -11.89
CA ALA A 60 7.37 4.83 -13.27
C ALA A 60 8.03 6.11 -13.80
N SER A 61 8.76 6.85 -12.98
CA SER A 61 9.46 8.06 -13.41
C SER A 61 10.79 7.79 -14.13
N SER A 62 11.33 6.56 -14.12
CA SER A 62 12.41 6.20 -15.03
C SER A 62 11.82 5.68 -16.35
N ASP A 63 12.32 6.18 -17.49
CA ASP A 63 11.88 5.73 -18.83
C ASP A 63 12.03 4.20 -19.02
N SER A 64 12.88 3.54 -18.21
CA SER A 64 13.05 2.09 -18.17
C SER A 64 11.84 1.33 -17.58
N VAL A 65 11.04 1.99 -16.73
CA VAL A 65 9.92 1.40 -16.00
C VAL A 65 8.58 1.59 -16.72
N ALA A 66 8.36 2.77 -17.31
CA ALA A 66 7.12 3.09 -18.02
C ALA A 66 6.86 2.18 -19.25
N THR A 67 7.88 1.46 -19.72
CA THR A 67 7.84 0.58 -20.89
C THR A 67 7.67 -0.91 -20.56
N LYS A 68 7.64 -1.30 -19.27
CA LYS A 68 7.49 -2.72 -18.90
C LYS A 68 6.03 -3.17 -19.00
N ALA A 69 5.84 -4.31 -19.66
CA ALA A 69 4.51 -4.88 -19.93
C ALA A 69 3.90 -5.60 -18.72
N THR A 70 4.75 -6.01 -17.76
CA THR A 70 4.35 -6.85 -16.63
C THR A 70 5.04 -6.42 -15.34
N TYR A 71 4.24 -6.22 -14.29
CA TYR A 71 4.69 -6.02 -12.91
C TYR A 71 4.47 -7.32 -12.13
N CYS A 72 5.55 -7.82 -11.53
CA CYS A 72 5.53 -9.02 -10.71
C CYS A 72 5.60 -8.59 -9.24
N VAL A 73 4.64 -9.00 -8.42
CA VAL A 73 4.56 -8.54 -7.03
C VAL A 73 4.85 -9.68 -6.06
N GLY A 74 5.65 -9.39 -5.03
CA GLY A 74 6.03 -10.37 -4.01
C GLY A 74 6.10 -9.78 -2.61
N LEU A 75 5.88 -10.61 -1.60
CA LEU A 75 6.03 -10.28 -0.19
C LEU A 75 7.39 -10.76 0.33
N GLY A 76 8.07 -9.92 1.11
CA GLY A 76 9.42 -10.17 1.59
C GLY A 76 10.51 -9.59 0.68
N THR A 77 11.71 -10.15 0.78
CA THR A 77 12.87 -9.79 -0.05
C THR A 77 13.52 -11.04 -0.59
N ARG A 78 14.19 -10.96 -1.74
CA ARG A 78 14.95 -12.10 -2.26
C ARG A 78 16.04 -12.56 -1.27
N PRO A 79 16.31 -13.88 -1.15
CA PRO A 79 15.75 -14.97 -1.96
C PRO A 79 14.34 -15.43 -1.52
N ASP A 80 13.86 -15.00 -0.37
CA ASP A 80 12.63 -15.51 0.28
C ASP A 80 11.36 -14.76 -0.17
N LEU A 81 11.29 -14.39 -1.44
CA LEU A 81 10.15 -13.65 -1.98
C LEU A 81 8.95 -14.59 -2.17
N ALA A 82 7.87 -14.33 -1.43
CA ALA A 82 6.64 -15.10 -1.48
C ALA A 82 5.58 -14.43 -2.36
N ASP A 83 4.65 -15.21 -2.91
CA ASP A 83 3.52 -14.65 -3.66
C ASP A 83 2.50 -13.99 -2.72
N PRO A 84 1.94 -12.82 -3.07
CA PRO A 84 0.83 -12.22 -2.34
C PRO A 84 -0.46 -13.05 -2.49
N SER A 85 -1.46 -12.73 -1.66
CA SER A 85 -2.78 -13.35 -1.79
C SER A 85 -3.38 -13.08 -3.18
N PRO A 86 -4.16 -14.01 -3.76
CA PRO A 86 -4.83 -13.76 -5.04
C PRO A 86 -5.76 -12.54 -4.99
N ALA A 87 -6.35 -12.24 -3.83
CA ALA A 87 -7.18 -11.06 -3.64
C ALA A 87 -6.38 -9.77 -3.79
N LEU A 88 -5.20 -9.69 -3.17
CA LEU A 88 -4.30 -8.55 -3.29
C LEU A 88 -3.79 -8.37 -4.73
N VAL A 89 -3.40 -9.46 -5.40
CA VAL A 89 -2.97 -9.40 -6.81
C VAL A 89 -4.10 -8.87 -7.71
N ASN A 90 -5.33 -9.36 -7.53
CA ASN A 90 -6.48 -8.89 -8.30
C ASN A 90 -6.80 -7.41 -8.04
N ALA A 91 -6.70 -6.95 -6.79
CA ALA A 91 -6.90 -5.54 -6.43
C ALA A 91 -5.85 -4.64 -7.10
N LEU A 92 -4.57 -5.05 -7.06
CA LEU A 92 -3.49 -4.33 -7.74
C LEU A 92 -3.68 -4.31 -9.26
N ALA A 93 -4.08 -5.44 -9.85
CA ALA A 93 -4.36 -5.55 -11.28
C ALA A 93 -5.52 -4.66 -11.74
N SER A 94 -6.53 -4.42 -10.90
CA SER A 94 -7.66 -3.54 -11.25
C SER A 94 -7.30 -2.06 -11.26
N GLU A 95 -6.32 -1.65 -10.45
CA GLU A 95 -5.88 -0.25 -10.34
C GLU A 95 -4.70 0.06 -11.28
N ALA A 96 -3.86 -0.94 -11.57
CA ALA A 96 -2.71 -0.79 -12.45
C ALA A 96 -3.12 -0.66 -13.92
N ARG A 97 -2.37 0.16 -14.68
CA ARG A 97 -2.50 0.27 -16.14
C ARG A 97 -1.70 -0.79 -16.91
N THR A 98 -1.17 -1.77 -16.21
CA THR A 98 -0.27 -2.80 -16.73
C THR A 98 -0.64 -4.16 -16.15
N THR A 99 -0.10 -5.23 -16.71
CA THR A 99 -0.34 -6.59 -16.22
C THR A 99 0.32 -6.74 -14.85
N VAL A 100 -0.43 -7.18 -13.83
CA VAL A 100 0.12 -7.50 -12.51
C VAL A 100 -0.01 -9.00 -12.26
N VAL A 101 1.10 -9.65 -11.91
CA VAL A 101 1.17 -11.10 -11.62
C VAL A 101 1.95 -11.38 -10.34
N PRO A 102 1.78 -12.55 -9.71
CA PRO A 102 2.64 -12.97 -8.60
C PRO A 102 4.11 -13.08 -9.00
N ALA A 103 5.02 -12.83 -8.07
CA ALA A 103 6.46 -12.89 -8.29
C ALA A 103 6.97 -14.25 -8.80
N SER A 104 6.31 -15.36 -8.41
CA SER A 104 6.64 -16.71 -8.89
C SER A 104 6.43 -16.90 -10.40
N GLN A 105 5.64 -16.03 -11.05
CA GLN A 105 5.45 -16.04 -12.51
C GLN A 105 6.55 -15.28 -13.26
N CYS A 106 7.55 -14.77 -12.54
CA CYS A 106 8.65 -14.04 -13.12
C CYS A 106 9.99 -14.64 -12.74
N GLN A 107 10.93 -14.52 -13.67
CA GLN A 107 12.31 -14.94 -13.48
C GLN A 107 13.15 -13.69 -13.24
N ALA A 108 14.04 -13.73 -12.24
CA ALA A 108 15.16 -12.80 -12.27
C ALA A 108 16.34 -13.53 -12.88
N GLY A 109 16.82 -13.00 -14.00
CA GLY A 109 18.14 -13.27 -14.53
C GLY A 109 18.90 -11.96 -14.66
N THR A 110 19.69 -11.84 -15.73
CA THR A 110 20.32 -10.56 -16.11
C THR A 110 19.30 -9.43 -16.21
N GLN A 111 18.12 -9.74 -16.73
CA GLN A 111 16.93 -8.89 -16.70
C GLN A 111 15.77 -9.68 -16.08
N ALA A 112 14.84 -9.00 -15.41
CA ALA A 112 13.59 -9.60 -14.99
C ALA A 112 12.67 -9.84 -16.19
N THR A 113 12.09 -11.05 -16.28
CA THR A 113 11.14 -11.41 -17.34
C THR A 113 9.93 -12.15 -16.78
N ASP A 114 8.79 -12.03 -17.45
CA ASP A 114 7.62 -12.85 -17.17
C ASP A 114 7.75 -14.27 -17.76
N ALA A 115 6.72 -15.10 -17.57
CA ALA A 115 6.67 -16.46 -18.10
C ALA A 115 6.73 -16.54 -19.64
N ALA A 116 6.39 -15.46 -20.36
CA ALA A 116 6.49 -15.37 -21.81
C ALA A 116 7.87 -14.84 -22.28
N GLY A 117 8.79 -14.56 -21.34
CA GLY A 117 10.10 -13.99 -21.61
C GLY A 117 10.07 -12.48 -21.91
N GLN A 118 8.95 -11.80 -21.68
CA GLN A 118 8.87 -10.35 -21.89
C GLN A 118 9.50 -9.58 -20.73
N PRO A 119 10.08 -8.39 -20.99
CA PRO A 119 10.58 -7.50 -19.96
C PRO A 119 9.54 -7.26 -18.84
N ALA A 120 9.93 -7.60 -17.62
CA ALA A 120 9.13 -7.40 -16.43
C ALA A 120 9.90 -6.58 -15.38
N MET A 121 9.20 -6.22 -14.31
CA MET A 121 9.81 -5.66 -13.11
C MET A 121 9.24 -6.35 -11.89
N ILE A 122 10.10 -6.74 -10.96
CA ILE A 122 9.70 -7.47 -9.76
C ILE A 122 9.67 -6.50 -8.60
N PHE A 123 8.48 -6.08 -8.17
CA PHE A 123 8.28 -5.30 -6.96
C PHE A 123 8.20 -6.20 -5.74
N HIS A 124 8.76 -5.72 -4.64
CA HIS A 124 8.73 -6.43 -3.38
C HIS A 124 8.33 -5.51 -2.22
N VAL A 125 7.57 -6.05 -1.28
CA VAL A 125 7.11 -5.37 -0.07
C VAL A 125 7.30 -6.31 1.12
N ASP A 126 8.13 -5.92 2.07
CA ASP A 126 8.49 -6.68 3.27
C ASP A 126 8.02 -5.92 4.52
N PRO A 127 6.92 -6.32 5.17
CA PRO A 127 6.51 -5.74 6.44
C PRO A 127 7.55 -6.01 7.52
N VAL A 128 8.12 -4.96 8.10
CA VAL A 128 9.20 -5.05 9.09
C VAL A 128 8.66 -4.99 10.51
N SER A 129 7.79 -4.02 10.78
CA SER A 129 7.28 -3.75 12.12
C SER A 129 5.94 -3.03 12.06
N GLN A 130 5.19 -3.09 13.14
CA GLN A 130 4.01 -2.25 13.35
C GLN A 130 4.34 -1.20 14.43
N SER A 131 4.29 0.07 14.04
CA SER A 131 4.58 1.21 14.92
C SER A 131 3.27 1.84 15.42
N GLY A 132 2.56 1.12 16.28
CA GLY A 132 1.22 1.52 16.76
C GLY A 132 0.08 0.98 15.88
N GLY A 133 -1.17 1.09 16.34
CA GLY A 133 -2.29 0.33 15.76
C GLY A 133 -2.55 0.57 14.27
N ASN A 134 -2.18 1.73 13.74
CA ASN A 134 -2.51 2.17 12.37
C ASN A 134 -1.28 2.49 11.51
N ALA A 135 -0.06 2.14 11.94
CA ALA A 135 1.15 2.46 11.18
C ALA A 135 2.07 1.24 11.08
N TYR A 136 2.54 0.99 9.87
CA TYR A 136 3.38 -0.15 9.50
C TYR A 136 4.67 0.36 8.87
N GLU A 137 5.78 -0.27 9.20
CA GLU A 137 7.06 -0.02 8.56
C GLU A 137 7.36 -1.14 7.59
N TYR A 138 7.79 -0.78 6.38
CA TYR A 138 8.08 -1.69 5.29
C TYR A 138 9.49 -1.46 4.76
N ARG A 139 10.13 -2.55 4.33
CA ARG A 139 11.19 -2.52 3.33
C ARG A 139 10.56 -2.80 1.99
N ALA A 140 10.76 -1.93 1.02
CA ALA A 140 10.07 -2.05 -0.24
C ALA A 140 10.94 -1.55 -1.40
N GLY A 141 10.69 -2.09 -2.59
CA GLY A 141 11.57 -1.85 -3.70
C GLY A 141 11.21 -2.60 -4.96
N TYR A 142 12.13 -2.61 -5.91
CA TYR A 142 11.99 -3.34 -7.16
C TYR A 142 13.33 -3.94 -7.61
N TYR A 143 13.24 -4.97 -8.46
CA TYR A 143 14.36 -5.58 -9.15
C TYR A 143 14.13 -5.52 -10.66
N GLU A 144 15.14 -5.05 -11.41
CA GLU A 144 15.17 -5.14 -12.88
C GLU A 144 15.96 -6.36 -13.39
N GLY A 145 16.48 -7.21 -12.49
CA GLY A 145 17.36 -8.35 -12.77
C GLY A 145 18.67 -8.28 -11.99
N ASN A 146 19.80 -8.61 -12.62
CA ASN A 146 21.15 -8.41 -12.06
C ASN A 146 21.61 -6.94 -12.12
N LEU A 147 20.80 -6.06 -12.71
CA LEU A 147 21.15 -4.67 -13.01
C LEU A 147 20.97 -3.71 -11.82
N GLY A 148 20.76 -4.25 -10.62
CA GLY A 148 20.45 -3.47 -9.43
C GLY A 148 18.95 -3.23 -9.27
N GLY A 149 18.58 -2.78 -8.09
CA GLY A 149 17.22 -2.50 -7.69
C GLY A 149 17.22 -1.46 -6.59
N GLY A 150 16.21 -0.62 -6.54
CA GLY A 150 16.03 0.33 -5.45
C GLY A 150 15.36 -0.37 -4.28
N THR A 151 15.94 -0.31 -3.08
CA THR A 151 15.27 -0.72 -1.84
C THR A 151 15.27 0.47 -0.88
N GLY A 152 14.10 0.77 -0.33
CA GLY A 152 13.92 1.83 0.67
C GLY A 152 13.18 1.32 1.90
N HIS A 153 13.22 2.14 2.95
CA HIS A 153 12.43 1.95 4.16
C HIS A 153 11.28 2.96 4.16
N TYR A 154 10.07 2.50 4.45
CA TYR A 154 8.86 3.29 4.34
C TYR A 154 7.95 3.09 5.54
N ARG A 155 7.19 4.13 5.88
CA ARG A 155 6.07 4.08 6.82
C ARG A 155 4.77 4.19 6.03
N VAL A 156 3.85 3.29 6.31
CA VAL A 156 2.48 3.28 5.78
C VAL A 156 1.54 3.50 6.96
N GLU A 157 0.84 4.63 6.96
CA GLU A 157 -0.01 5.06 8.08
C GLU A 157 -1.44 5.37 7.61
N PHE A 158 -2.45 4.83 8.31
CA PHE A 158 -3.85 5.15 8.05
C PHE A 158 -4.25 6.43 8.79
N SER A 159 -4.53 7.50 8.05
CA SER A 159 -5.00 8.75 8.61
C SER A 159 -6.06 9.40 7.71
N HIS A 160 -7.08 9.99 8.34
CA HIS A 160 -8.18 10.68 7.64
C HIS A 160 -8.90 9.84 6.58
N GLY A 161 -9.03 8.52 6.81
CA GLY A 161 -9.75 7.62 5.90
C GLY A 161 -8.92 7.14 4.70
N ALA A 162 -7.62 7.39 4.68
CA ALA A 162 -6.72 6.96 3.61
C ALA A 162 -5.38 6.45 4.16
N TRP A 163 -4.73 5.59 3.39
CA TRP A 163 -3.36 5.14 3.63
C TRP A 163 -2.37 6.16 3.04
N HIS A 164 -1.35 6.51 3.83
CA HIS A 164 -0.28 7.43 3.41
C HIS A 164 1.06 6.72 3.51
N VAL A 165 1.87 6.84 2.46
CA VAL A 165 3.21 6.23 2.40
C VAL A 165 4.27 7.33 2.45
N SER A 166 5.26 7.17 3.31
CA SER A 166 6.38 8.12 3.46
C SER A 166 7.70 7.38 3.66
N PRO A 167 8.83 7.87 3.10
CA PRO A 167 10.13 7.27 3.36
C PRO A 167 10.55 7.49 4.83
N ILE A 168 11.20 6.49 5.42
CA ILE A 168 11.81 6.57 6.76
C ILE A 168 13.31 6.82 6.59
N GLY A 169 13.80 7.94 7.11
CA GLY A 169 15.21 8.33 7.03
C GLY A 169 15.53 9.25 5.85
N ALA A 170 16.80 9.67 5.76
CA ALA A 170 17.27 10.42 4.60
C ALA A 170 17.32 9.50 3.36
N PRO A 171 16.93 9.97 2.17
CA PRO A 171 16.98 9.16 0.95
C PRO A 171 18.42 8.68 0.71
N VAL A 172 18.63 7.36 0.72
CA VAL A 172 19.91 6.76 0.35
C VAL A 172 19.97 6.74 -1.17
N MET A 173 20.65 7.73 -1.76
CA MET A 173 20.95 7.70 -3.19
C MET A 173 22.05 6.66 -3.41
N SER A 174 21.66 5.47 -3.88
CA SER A 174 22.57 4.42 -4.34
C SER A 174 22.94 4.61 -5.81
#